data_AF-A0A958VWF2-F1
#
_entry.id   AF-A0A958VWF2-F1
#
_cell.length_a   1.000
_cell.length_b   1.000
_cell.length_c   1.000
_cell.angle_alpha   90.00
_cell.angle_beta   90.00
_cell.angle_gamma   90.00
#
_symmetry.space_group_name_H-M   'P 1'
#
loop_
_entity.id
_entity.type
_entity.pdbx_description
1 polymer ?
#
loop_
_entity_poly.entity_id
_entity_poly.type
_entity_poly.pdbx_seq_one_letter_code
_entity_poly.pdbx_strand_id
1 'polypeptide(L)'
;MKNMVQNPKVIAGTVTFLLAIALVGLISFYETNQSLEAGLNDEKLKSERILSEKLSLEKEISKLKQSVTSLQGRNAELDKTLTSTSAKIAEKERELNRMSKENASLKQYKQQYADIQKIKNDLESQVLALNNALTAANKEKESLNRMVAELQVKNKTLSDELAQVQIASLDNSRVEAFKKNKLTVSAKKTKKLDINFMIPSKYSADNLTFKISDPSGQVLSPKDGTIAYVETQEAPVLTADASDMLYLKQTKQVKMEYKPKKKLKAGIYRIEVSNADNTYLGSLQVRLR
;
A
#
# COMPACT_ATOMS: atom_id res chain seq x y z
N MET A 1 -165.76 72.33 32.41
CA MET A 1 -165.13 71.96 31.12
C MET A 1 -164.68 73.20 30.39
N LYS A 2 -163.37 73.40 30.23
CA LYS A 2 -162.70 73.80 28.96
C LYS A 2 -161.28 74.21 29.29
N ASN A 3 -160.38 73.25 29.11
CA ASN A 3 -158.97 73.33 28.78
C ASN A 3 -158.39 74.75 28.83
N MET A 4 -157.54 75.03 29.82
CA MET A 4 -156.59 76.14 29.72
C MET A 4 -155.71 75.85 28.51
N VAL A 5 -156.09 76.46 27.39
CA VAL A 5 -155.32 76.54 26.16
C VAL A 5 -153.98 77.15 26.55
N GLN A 6 -152.94 76.34 26.41
CA GLN A 6 -151.57 76.71 26.71
C GLN A 6 -151.18 77.97 25.94
N ASN A 7 -150.52 78.90 26.63
CA ASN A 7 -150.06 80.16 26.05
C ASN A 7 -149.02 79.84 24.96
N PRO A 8 -149.24 80.23 23.69
CA PRO A 8 -148.34 79.89 22.58
C PRO A 8 -146.90 80.38 22.80
N LYS A 9 -146.70 81.40 23.66
CA LYS A 9 -145.38 81.87 24.08
C LYS A 9 -144.61 80.88 24.97
N VAL A 10 -145.32 80.10 25.79
CA VAL A 10 -144.70 79.09 26.69
C VAL A 10 -144.28 77.86 25.90
N ILE A 11 -145.13 77.38 24.96
CA ILE A 11 -144.79 76.29 24.04
C ILE A 11 -143.62 76.68 23.15
N ALA A 12 -143.64 77.89 22.58
CA ALA A 12 -142.51 78.39 21.80
C ALA A 12 -141.22 78.44 22.63
N GLY A 13 -141.29 78.94 23.87
CA GLY A 13 -140.13 78.98 24.78
C GLY A 13 -139.55 77.61 25.12
N THR A 14 -140.38 76.61 25.44
CA THR A 14 -139.91 75.24 25.73
C THR A 14 -139.37 74.54 24.49
N VAL A 15 -139.99 74.72 23.32
CA VAL A 15 -139.50 74.16 22.05
C VAL A 15 -138.16 74.80 21.65
N THR A 16 -138.01 76.12 21.78
CA THR A 16 -136.73 76.81 21.51
C THR A 16 -135.65 76.39 22.49
N PHE A 17 -135.98 76.19 23.77
CA PHE A 17 -135.02 75.70 24.77
C PHE A 17 -134.57 74.25 24.48
N LEU A 18 -135.50 73.35 24.13
CA LEU A 18 -135.17 71.99 23.71
C LEU A 18 -134.33 71.96 22.42
N LEU A 19 -134.63 72.84 21.46
CA LEU A 19 -133.84 72.98 20.24
C LEU A 19 -132.41 73.46 20.54
N ALA A 20 -132.26 74.41 21.48
CA ALA A 20 -130.95 74.90 21.92
C ALA A 20 -130.13 73.79 22.60
N ILE A 21 -130.75 72.97 23.46
CA ILE A 21 -130.10 71.81 24.07
C ILE A 21 -129.71 70.78 23.01
N ALA A 22 -130.59 70.49 22.05
CA ALA A 22 -130.29 69.57 20.95
C ALA A 22 -129.11 70.07 20.10
N LEU A 23 -129.04 71.37 19.81
CA LEU A 23 -127.93 72.00 19.10
C LEU A 23 -126.60 71.90 19.87
N VAL A 24 -126.61 72.16 21.18
CA VAL A 24 -125.41 72.00 22.03
C VAL A 24 -124.96 70.54 22.09
N GLY A 25 -125.91 69.60 22.17
CA GLY A 25 -125.63 68.16 22.12
C GLY A 25 -125.02 67.73 20.78
N LEU A 26 -125.52 68.26 19.66
CA LEU A 26 -124.97 68.01 18.32
C LEU A 26 -123.57 68.59 18.13
N ILE A 27 -123.32 69.81 18.62
CA ILE A 27 -121.98 70.43 18.59
C ILE A 27 -121.00 69.60 19.42
N SER A 28 -121.38 69.24 20.66
CA SER A 28 -120.53 68.43 21.54
C SER A 28 -120.28 67.04 20.95
N PHE A 29 -121.29 66.42 20.34
CA PHE A 29 -121.14 65.14 19.66
C PHE A 29 -120.23 65.25 18.44
N TYR A 30 -120.34 66.32 17.64
CA TYR A 30 -119.47 66.57 16.51
C TYR A 30 -118.01 66.81 16.93
N GLU A 31 -117.77 67.62 17.95
CA GLU A 31 -116.44 67.86 18.52
C GLU A 31 -115.83 66.58 19.11
N THR A 32 -116.63 65.80 19.85
CA THR A 32 -116.19 64.51 20.41
C THR A 32 -115.90 63.50 19.30
N ASN A 33 -116.75 63.44 18.27
CA ASN A 33 -116.56 62.56 17.11
C ASN A 33 -115.31 62.97 16.31
N GLN A 34 -115.09 64.27 16.11
CA GLN A 34 -113.89 64.79 15.44
C GLN A 34 -112.62 64.54 16.27
N SER A 35 -112.68 64.69 17.60
CA SER A 35 -111.57 64.36 18.51
C SER A 35 -111.27 62.85 18.51
N LEU A 36 -112.30 62.01 18.45
CA LEU A 36 -112.15 60.56 18.40
C LEU A 36 -111.56 60.11 17.06
N GLU A 37 -111.99 60.73 15.95
CA GLU A 37 -111.44 60.51 14.60
C GLU A 37 -109.99 60.98 14.50
N ALA A 38 -109.65 62.14 15.09
CA ALA A 38 -108.29 62.64 15.18
C ALA A 38 -107.40 61.71 16.03
N GLY A 39 -107.89 61.24 17.18
CA GLY A 39 -107.16 60.28 18.03
C GLY A 39 -106.95 58.93 17.36
N LEU A 40 -107.95 58.42 16.63
CA LEU A 40 -107.84 57.18 15.86
C LEU A 40 -106.84 57.32 14.70
N ASN A 41 -106.79 58.47 14.03
CA ASN A 41 -105.79 58.75 13.00
C ASN A 41 -104.36 58.88 13.57
N ASP A 42 -104.17 59.53 14.72
CA ASP A 42 -102.87 59.62 15.39
C ASP A 42 -102.37 58.24 15.83
N GLU A 43 -103.25 57.42 16.42
CA GLU A 43 -102.90 56.05 16.82
C GLU A 43 -102.59 55.17 15.61
N LYS A 44 -103.32 55.35 14.50
CA LYS A 44 -103.04 54.67 13.23
C LYS A 44 -101.67 55.07 12.67
N LEU A 45 -101.33 56.36 12.68
CA LEU A 45 -100.02 56.85 12.24
C LEU A 45 -98.89 56.32 13.12
N LYS A 46 -99.08 56.26 14.44
CA LYS A 46 -98.11 55.62 15.36
C LYS A 46 -97.94 54.14 15.06
N SER A 47 -99.05 53.43 14.84
CA SER A 47 -99.02 52.01 14.47
C SER A 47 -98.30 51.76 13.15
N GLU A 48 -98.56 52.57 12.12
CA GLU A 48 -97.87 52.51 10.83
C GLU A 48 -96.37 52.82 10.95
N ARG A 49 -96.00 53.78 11.82
CA ARG A 49 -94.61 54.11 12.11
C ARG A 49 -93.88 52.98 12.83
N ILE A 50 -94.47 52.42 13.90
CA ILE A 50 -93.92 51.29 14.63
C ILE A 50 -93.77 50.08 13.71
N LEU A 51 -94.75 49.83 12.84
CA LEU A 51 -94.68 48.77 11.84
C LEU A 51 -93.52 49.01 10.85
N SER A 52 -93.33 50.24 10.39
CA SER A 52 -92.22 50.60 9.50
C SER A 52 -90.86 50.43 10.17
N GLU A 53 -90.72 50.86 11.43
CA GLU A 53 -89.50 50.68 12.24
C GLU A 53 -89.22 49.19 12.47
N LYS A 54 -90.24 48.39 12.82
CA LYS A 54 -90.14 46.94 12.97
C LYS A 54 -89.69 46.27 11.68
N LEU A 55 -90.29 46.62 10.53
CA LEU A 55 -89.91 46.08 9.23
C LEU A 55 -88.46 46.46 8.86
N SER A 56 -88.04 47.68 9.19
CA SER A 56 -86.65 48.12 8.98
C SER A 56 -85.66 47.31 9.82
N LEU A 57 -85.96 47.14 11.12
CA LEU A 57 -85.14 46.35 12.03
C LEU A 57 -85.10 44.87 11.64
N GLU A 58 -86.23 44.27 11.22
CA GLU A 58 -86.26 42.90 10.71
C GLU A 58 -85.38 42.73 9.47
N LYS A 59 -85.37 43.72 8.56
CA LYS A 59 -84.51 43.74 7.39
C LYS A 59 -83.03 43.85 7.77
N GLU A 60 -82.68 44.70 8.74
CA GLU A 60 -81.31 44.81 9.27
C GLU A 60 -80.85 43.53 9.97
N ILE A 61 -81.70 42.92 10.81
CA ILE A 61 -81.42 41.63 11.45
C ILE A 61 -81.19 40.55 10.39
N SER A 62 -82.00 40.51 9.33
CA SER A 62 -81.82 39.58 8.22
C SER A 62 -80.47 39.77 7.52
N LYS A 63 -80.07 41.02 7.23
CA LYS A 63 -78.76 41.34 6.65
C LYS A 63 -77.59 40.98 7.57
N LEU A 64 -77.72 41.26 8.88
CA LEU A 64 -76.71 40.89 9.88
C LEU A 64 -76.55 39.38 9.98
N LYS A 65 -77.67 38.63 10.01
CA LYS A 65 -77.64 37.16 9.99
C LYS A 65 -76.92 36.64 8.74
N GLN A 66 -77.24 37.17 7.56
CA GLN A 66 -76.54 36.79 6.31
C GLN A 66 -75.03 37.10 6.38
N SER A 67 -74.66 38.25 6.94
CA SER A 67 -73.25 38.64 7.10
C SER A 67 -72.51 37.73 8.08
N VAL A 68 -73.13 37.37 9.19
CA VAL A 68 -72.57 36.42 10.17
C VAL A 68 -72.36 35.04 9.52
N THR A 69 -73.35 34.51 8.80
CA THR A 69 -73.22 33.24 8.08
C THR A 69 -72.10 33.30 7.04
N SER A 70 -71.97 34.41 6.31
CA SER A 70 -70.90 34.61 5.34
C SER A 70 -69.51 34.65 6.00
N LEU A 71 -69.37 35.37 7.12
CA LEU A 71 -68.12 35.44 7.88
C LEU A 71 -67.76 34.08 8.49
N GLN A 72 -68.72 33.34 9.02
CA GLN A 72 -68.50 31.97 9.51
C GLN A 72 -68.02 31.05 8.39
N GLY A 73 -68.62 31.13 7.21
CA GLY A 73 -68.18 30.37 6.03
C GLY A 73 -66.75 30.74 5.60
N ARG A 74 -66.41 32.04 5.60
CA ARG A 74 -65.04 32.52 5.31
C ARG A 74 -64.03 32.05 6.35
N ASN A 75 -64.38 32.09 7.63
CA ASN A 75 -63.50 31.59 8.69
C ASN A 75 -63.24 30.08 8.53
N ALA A 76 -64.28 29.29 8.24
CA ALA A 76 -64.10 27.86 8.01
C ALA A 76 -63.18 27.57 6.80
N GLU A 77 -63.30 28.34 5.72
CA GLU A 77 -62.42 28.20 4.55
C GLU A 77 -60.98 28.65 4.85
N LEU A 78 -60.81 29.72 5.63
CA LEU A 78 -59.51 30.17 6.11
C LEU A 78 -58.85 29.12 7.02
N ASP A 79 -59.59 28.52 7.95
CA ASP A 79 -59.09 27.46 8.83
C ASP A 79 -58.63 26.24 8.03
N LYS A 80 -59.41 25.86 7.01
CA LYS A 80 -59.04 24.78 6.09
C LYS A 80 -57.78 25.12 5.29
N THR A 81 -57.68 26.35 4.77
CA THR A 81 -56.50 26.83 4.02
C THR A 81 -55.26 26.90 4.91
N LEU A 82 -55.42 27.38 6.15
CA LEU A 82 -54.35 27.46 7.14
C LEU A 82 -53.84 26.07 7.49
N THR A 83 -54.76 25.12 7.73
CA THR A 83 -54.40 23.72 8.02
C THR A 83 -53.67 23.08 6.85
N SER A 84 -54.18 23.25 5.63
CA SER A 84 -53.55 22.71 4.41
C SER A 84 -52.16 23.32 4.17
N THR A 85 -52.03 24.63 4.33
CA THR A 85 -50.75 25.33 4.16
C THR A 85 -49.74 24.91 5.22
N SER A 86 -50.17 24.79 6.48
CA SER A 86 -49.31 24.32 7.58
C SER A 86 -48.81 22.90 7.33
N ALA A 87 -49.67 22.01 6.83
CA ALA A 87 -49.27 20.65 6.45
C ALA A 87 -48.23 20.66 5.32
N LYS A 88 -48.42 21.50 4.28
CA LYS A 88 -47.45 21.66 3.19
C LYS A 88 -46.11 22.22 3.66
N ILE A 89 -46.12 23.17 4.60
CA ILE A 89 -44.89 23.71 5.21
C ILE A 89 -44.14 22.59 5.93
N ALA A 90 -44.83 21.81 6.78
CA ALA A 90 -44.21 20.70 7.51
C ALA A 90 -43.63 19.64 6.57
N GLU A 91 -44.31 19.35 5.45
CA GLU A 91 -43.80 18.45 4.40
C GLU A 91 -42.52 19.01 3.75
N LYS A 92 -42.52 20.29 3.38
CA LYS A 92 -41.37 20.96 2.76
C LYS A 92 -40.17 21.07 3.70
N GLU A 93 -40.38 21.29 4.99
CA GLU A 93 -39.32 21.28 5.99
C GLU A 93 -38.69 19.89 6.14
N ARG A 94 -39.47 18.81 6.09
CA ARG A 94 -38.94 17.43 6.09
C ARG A 94 -38.12 17.15 4.85
N GLU A 95 -38.61 17.58 3.67
CA GLU A 95 -37.89 17.42 2.41
C GLU A 95 -36.57 18.20 2.41
N LEU A 96 -36.56 19.45 2.87
CA LEU A 96 -35.35 20.25 3.04
C LEU A 96 -34.33 19.60 3.98
N ASN A 97 -34.79 19.07 5.12
CA ASN A 97 -33.93 18.36 6.05
C ASN A 97 -33.32 17.09 5.44
N ARG A 98 -34.09 16.35 4.62
CA ARG A 98 -33.57 15.18 3.89
C ARG A 98 -32.51 15.60 2.88
N MET A 99 -32.79 16.61 2.05
CA MET A 99 -31.83 17.12 1.07
C MET A 99 -30.55 17.65 1.73
N SER A 100 -30.66 18.33 2.87
CA SER A 100 -29.51 18.81 3.63
C SER A 100 -28.61 17.66 4.11
N LYS A 101 -29.21 16.57 4.62
CA LYS A 101 -28.48 15.35 5.00
C LYS A 101 -27.81 14.69 3.79
N GLU A 102 -28.51 14.56 2.67
CA GLU A 102 -27.95 14.00 1.43
C GLU A 102 -26.77 14.83 0.92
N ASN A 103 -26.87 16.17 0.99
CA ASN A 103 -25.79 17.05 0.57
C ASN A 103 -24.57 16.97 1.51
N ALA A 104 -24.78 16.78 2.82
CA ALA A 104 -23.70 16.50 3.77
C ALA A 104 -22.99 15.18 3.42
N SER A 105 -23.74 14.12 3.10
CA SER A 105 -23.19 12.85 2.63
C SER A 105 -22.43 13.02 1.31
N LEU A 106 -22.93 13.83 0.37
CA LEU A 106 -22.25 14.12 -0.89
C LEU A 106 -20.88 14.80 -0.67
N LYS A 107 -20.78 15.71 0.30
CA LYS A 107 -19.50 16.31 0.69
C LYS A 107 -18.52 15.26 1.23
N GLN A 108 -18.99 14.32 2.05
CA GLN A 108 -18.18 13.20 2.53
C GLN A 108 -17.71 12.30 1.39
N TYR A 109 -18.59 11.96 0.44
CA TYR A 109 -18.21 11.16 -0.74
C TYR A 109 -17.16 11.86 -1.62
N LYS A 110 -17.28 13.18 -1.83
CA LYS A 110 -16.26 13.96 -2.56
C LYS A 110 -14.91 13.93 -1.85
N GLN A 111 -14.89 14.01 -0.52
CA GLN A 111 -13.66 13.91 0.26
C GLN A 111 -13.04 12.52 0.13
N GLN A 112 -13.83 11.46 0.32
CA GLN A 112 -13.37 10.08 0.16
C GLN A 112 -12.83 9.82 -1.26
N TYR A 113 -13.48 10.36 -2.28
CA TYR A 113 -13.00 10.25 -3.66
C TYR A 113 -11.63 10.92 -3.85
N ALA A 114 -11.45 12.13 -3.31
CA ALA A 114 -10.15 12.83 -3.36
C ALA A 114 -9.06 12.04 -2.62
N ASP A 115 -9.38 11.47 -1.46
CA ASP A 115 -8.45 10.65 -0.68
C ASP A 115 -8.07 9.37 -1.43
N ILE A 116 -9.04 8.68 -2.05
CA ILE A 116 -8.79 7.51 -2.89
C ILE A 116 -7.91 7.87 -4.09
N GLN A 117 -8.17 9.00 -4.74
CA GLN A 117 -7.38 9.45 -5.88
C GLN A 117 -5.93 9.78 -5.48
N LYS A 118 -5.73 10.36 -4.29
CA LYS A 118 -4.40 10.57 -3.72
C LYS A 118 -3.68 9.25 -3.44
N ILE A 119 -4.36 8.28 -2.80
CA ILE A 119 -3.82 6.95 -2.53
C ILE A 119 -3.44 6.24 -3.83
N LYS A 120 -4.28 6.33 -4.87
CA LYS A 120 -3.99 5.77 -6.19
C LYS A 120 -2.70 6.34 -6.77
N ASN A 121 -2.56 7.67 -6.79
CA ASN A 121 -1.37 8.32 -7.36
C ASN A 121 -0.09 7.97 -6.57
N ASP A 122 -0.20 7.84 -5.25
CA ASP A 122 0.92 7.43 -4.40
C ASP A 122 1.33 5.97 -4.68
N LEU A 123 0.36 5.06 -4.79
CA LEU A 123 0.61 3.67 -5.17
C LEU A 123 1.23 3.55 -6.57
N GLU A 124 0.74 4.29 -7.56
CA GLU A 124 1.32 4.33 -8.91
C GLU A 124 2.79 4.80 -8.87
N SER A 125 3.09 5.80 -8.04
CA SER A 125 4.45 6.30 -7.84
C SER A 125 5.35 5.25 -7.17
N GLN A 126 4.85 4.57 -6.13
CA GLN A 126 5.56 3.48 -5.46
C GLN A 126 5.84 2.30 -6.40
N VAL A 127 4.87 1.91 -7.23
CA VAL A 127 5.04 0.84 -8.23
C VAL A 127 6.11 1.21 -9.25
N LEU A 128 6.13 2.45 -9.73
CA LEU A 128 7.15 2.93 -10.66
C LEU A 128 8.54 2.93 -10.02
N ALA A 129 8.65 3.39 -8.76
CA ALA A 129 9.90 3.36 -8.01
C ALA A 129 10.41 1.93 -7.80
N LEU A 130 9.53 1.00 -7.41
CA LEU A 130 9.89 -0.41 -7.22
C LEU A 130 10.33 -1.08 -8.52
N ASN A 131 9.65 -0.81 -9.64
CA ASN A 131 10.06 -1.34 -10.94
C ASN A 131 11.44 -0.82 -11.38
N ASN A 132 11.74 0.45 -11.12
CA ASN A 132 13.05 1.02 -11.39
C ASN A 132 14.13 0.38 -10.50
N ALA A 133 13.86 0.22 -9.21
CA ALA A 133 14.76 -0.45 -8.27
C ALA A 133 15.02 -1.92 -8.64
N LEU A 134 13.98 -2.66 -9.03
CA LEU A 134 14.10 -4.04 -9.48
C LEU A 134 14.96 -4.14 -10.74
N THR A 135 14.76 -3.22 -11.70
CA THR A 135 15.56 -3.15 -12.92
C THR A 135 17.02 -2.86 -12.61
N ALA A 136 17.30 -1.93 -11.70
CA ALA A 136 18.67 -1.61 -11.28
C ALA A 136 19.34 -2.81 -10.59
N ALA A 137 18.64 -3.47 -9.65
CA ALA A 137 19.14 -4.64 -8.95
C ALA A 137 19.43 -5.81 -9.90
N ASN A 138 18.59 -6.03 -10.92
CA ASN A 138 18.84 -7.06 -11.93
C ASN A 138 20.09 -6.76 -12.77
N LYS A 139 20.31 -5.49 -13.16
CA LYS A 139 21.54 -5.09 -13.86
C LYS A 139 22.79 -5.30 -13.00
N GLU A 140 22.72 -4.96 -11.71
CA GLU A 140 23.80 -5.19 -10.76
C GLU A 140 24.10 -6.68 -10.61
N LYS A 141 23.06 -7.51 -10.45
CA LYS A 141 23.19 -8.97 -10.39
C LYS A 141 23.86 -9.54 -11.65
N GLU A 142 23.48 -9.07 -12.84
CA GLU A 142 24.13 -9.49 -14.09
C GLU A 142 25.60 -9.08 -14.14
N SER A 143 25.93 -7.88 -13.68
CA SER A 143 27.32 -7.39 -13.60
C SER A 143 28.16 -8.24 -12.64
N LEU A 144 27.64 -8.51 -11.45
CA LEU A 144 28.29 -9.37 -10.45
C LEU A 144 28.49 -10.80 -10.97
N ASN A 145 27.50 -11.38 -11.64
CA ASN A 145 27.63 -12.70 -12.25
C ASN A 145 28.75 -12.75 -13.30
N ARG A 146 28.88 -11.70 -14.14
CA ARG A 146 30.00 -11.60 -15.10
C ARG A 146 31.34 -11.51 -14.40
N MET A 147 31.44 -10.71 -13.33
CA MET A 147 32.66 -10.58 -12.54
C MET A 147 33.05 -11.89 -11.87
N VAL A 148 32.08 -12.63 -11.32
CA VAL A 148 32.31 -13.96 -10.73
C VAL A 148 32.82 -14.94 -11.79
N ALA A 149 32.21 -14.97 -12.98
CA ALA A 149 32.67 -15.82 -14.07
C ALA A 149 34.10 -15.48 -14.51
N GLU A 150 34.43 -14.19 -14.62
CA GLU A 150 35.78 -13.72 -14.95
C GLU A 150 36.82 -14.14 -13.89
N LEU A 151 36.48 -13.96 -12.60
CA LEU A 151 37.34 -14.37 -11.49
C LEU A 151 37.54 -15.89 -11.45
N GLN A 152 36.52 -16.68 -11.75
CA GLN A 152 36.64 -18.13 -11.85
C GLN A 152 37.60 -18.56 -12.96
N VAL A 153 37.52 -17.91 -14.14
CA VAL A 153 38.45 -18.17 -15.24
C VAL A 153 39.88 -17.79 -14.83
N LYS A 154 40.08 -16.60 -14.26
CA LYS A 154 41.40 -16.15 -13.78
C LYS A 154 41.99 -17.09 -12.73
N ASN A 155 41.20 -17.51 -11.75
CA ASN A 155 41.64 -18.47 -10.73
C ASN A 155 42.03 -19.82 -11.33
N LYS A 156 41.27 -20.31 -12.32
CA LYS A 156 41.62 -21.54 -13.03
C LYS A 156 42.96 -21.38 -13.77
N THR A 157 43.13 -20.30 -14.53
CA THR A 157 44.39 -20.01 -15.23
C THR A 157 45.57 -19.95 -14.28
N LEU A 158 45.46 -19.21 -13.17
CA LEU A 158 46.52 -19.11 -12.16
C LEU A 158 46.83 -20.47 -11.51
N SER A 159 45.80 -21.28 -11.25
CA SER A 159 45.97 -22.63 -10.72
C SER A 159 46.71 -23.54 -11.70
N ASP A 160 46.39 -23.44 -12.99
CA ASP A 160 47.05 -24.21 -14.06
C ASP A 160 48.51 -23.76 -14.24
N GLU A 161 48.77 -22.44 -14.22
CA GLU A 161 50.12 -21.87 -14.25
C GLU A 161 50.97 -22.30 -13.04
N LEU A 162 50.40 -22.28 -11.83
CA LEU A 162 51.07 -22.74 -10.63
C LEU A 162 51.41 -24.23 -10.70
N ALA A 163 50.49 -25.06 -11.23
CA ALA A 163 50.72 -26.48 -11.42
C ALA A 163 51.90 -26.75 -12.37
N GLN A 164 52.02 -25.96 -13.45
CA GLN A 164 53.13 -26.02 -14.42
C GLN A 164 54.48 -25.64 -13.77
N VAL A 165 54.54 -24.55 -13.00
CA VAL A 165 55.78 -24.11 -12.34
C VAL A 165 56.28 -25.15 -11.33
N GLN A 166 55.38 -25.81 -10.61
CA GLN A 166 55.74 -26.85 -9.63
C GLN A 166 56.31 -28.14 -10.25
N ILE A 167 56.16 -28.38 -11.56
CA ILE A 167 56.70 -29.57 -12.23
C ILE A 167 58.23 -29.48 -12.39
N ALA A 168 58.82 -28.28 -12.35
CA ALA A 168 60.21 -28.04 -12.72
C ALA A 168 61.17 -27.78 -11.54
N SER A 169 61.02 -28.46 -10.39
CA SER A 169 61.84 -28.16 -9.21
C SER A 169 62.29 -29.41 -8.45
N LEU A 170 63.36 -30.05 -8.93
CA LEU A 170 64.24 -30.80 -8.02
C LEU A 170 65.06 -29.77 -7.23
N ASP A 171 64.69 -29.57 -5.97
CA ASP A 171 65.39 -28.64 -5.09
C ASP A 171 66.32 -29.37 -4.11
N ASN A 172 67.31 -28.65 -3.57
CA ASN A 172 68.25 -29.13 -2.55
C ASN A 172 68.86 -30.51 -2.86
N SER A 173 69.42 -30.64 -4.07
CA SER A 173 69.96 -31.91 -4.56
C SER A 173 71.42 -32.11 -4.14
N ARG A 174 71.73 -33.31 -3.63
CA ARG A 174 73.07 -33.74 -3.22
C ARG A 174 73.37 -35.13 -3.71
N VAL A 175 74.47 -35.29 -4.45
CA VAL A 175 74.94 -36.59 -4.95
C VAL A 175 76.28 -36.96 -4.31
N GLU A 176 76.34 -38.15 -3.72
CA GLU A 176 77.52 -38.67 -3.03
C GLU A 176 77.89 -40.06 -3.58
N ALA A 177 79.18 -40.29 -3.78
CA ALA A 177 79.71 -41.56 -4.28
C ALA A 177 80.56 -42.25 -3.21
N PHE A 178 80.35 -43.56 -3.00
CA PHE A 178 80.98 -44.31 -1.91
C PHE A 178 81.75 -45.55 -2.39
N LYS A 179 82.90 -45.80 -1.76
CA LYS A 179 83.67 -47.06 -1.78
C LYS A 179 83.60 -47.68 -0.38
N LYS A 180 82.80 -48.73 -0.19
CA LYS A 180 82.67 -49.44 1.11
C LYS A 180 82.51 -48.44 2.28
N ASN A 181 81.53 -47.56 2.18
CA ASN A 181 81.19 -46.48 3.13
C ASN A 181 82.16 -45.29 3.23
N LYS A 182 83.24 -45.24 2.44
CA LYS A 182 84.10 -44.05 2.33
C LYS A 182 83.74 -43.23 1.09
N LEU A 183 83.63 -41.91 1.23
CA LEU A 183 83.43 -41.01 0.09
C LEU A 183 84.56 -41.19 -0.95
N THR A 184 84.19 -41.20 -2.23
CA THR A 184 85.11 -41.32 -3.35
C THR A 184 84.59 -40.51 -4.52
N VAL A 185 85.48 -39.83 -5.22
CA VAL A 185 85.17 -39.23 -6.52
C VAL A 185 85.55 -40.15 -7.69
N SER A 186 86.23 -41.27 -7.42
CA SER A 186 86.74 -42.15 -8.47
C SER A 186 85.69 -43.16 -8.95
N ALA A 187 85.35 -43.11 -10.23
CA ALA A 187 84.37 -43.96 -10.90
C ALA A 187 84.64 -45.45 -10.70
N LYS A 188 85.89 -45.88 -10.94
CA LYS A 188 86.30 -47.29 -10.81
C LYS A 188 86.20 -47.82 -9.38
N LYS A 189 86.25 -46.93 -8.38
CA LYS A 189 86.18 -47.25 -6.95
C LYS A 189 84.76 -47.14 -6.40
N THR A 190 83.87 -46.43 -7.07
CA THR A 190 82.47 -46.25 -6.66
C THR A 190 81.73 -47.59 -6.66
N LYS A 191 81.09 -47.88 -5.53
CA LYS A 191 80.24 -49.06 -5.31
C LYS A 191 78.80 -48.70 -4.99
N LYS A 192 78.52 -47.42 -4.73
CA LYS A 192 77.22 -46.90 -4.35
C LYS A 192 77.15 -45.41 -4.67
N LEU A 193 76.05 -44.96 -5.26
CA LEU A 193 75.69 -43.55 -5.41
C LEU A 193 74.46 -43.28 -4.55
N ASP A 194 74.55 -42.29 -3.66
CA ASP A 194 73.41 -41.79 -2.90
C ASP A 194 73.04 -40.41 -3.46
N ILE A 195 71.79 -40.27 -3.88
CA ILE A 195 71.25 -39.06 -4.48
C ILE A 195 70.09 -38.63 -3.59
N ASN A 196 70.24 -37.49 -2.94
CA ASN A 196 69.23 -36.89 -2.09
C ASN A 196 68.68 -35.65 -2.79
N PHE A 197 67.37 -35.47 -2.82
CA PHE A 197 66.73 -34.30 -3.42
C PHE A 197 65.37 -34.10 -2.78
N MET A 198 64.81 -32.91 -2.94
CA MET A 198 63.47 -32.57 -2.48
C MET A 198 62.51 -32.60 -3.67
N ILE A 199 61.32 -33.17 -3.44
CA ILE A 199 60.21 -33.18 -4.40
C ILE A 199 58.99 -32.49 -3.78
N PRO A 200 58.07 -31.94 -4.60
CA PRO A 200 56.77 -31.49 -4.11
C PRO A 200 55.97 -32.62 -3.44
N SER A 201 55.28 -32.31 -2.34
CA SER A 201 54.49 -33.25 -1.51
C SER A 201 53.33 -33.91 -2.25
N LYS A 202 52.88 -33.30 -3.35
CA LYS A 202 51.85 -33.86 -4.23
C LYS A 202 52.31 -35.13 -4.96
N TYR A 203 53.62 -35.37 -5.03
CA TYR A 203 54.19 -36.58 -5.62
C TYR A 203 54.64 -37.55 -4.53
N SER A 204 54.31 -38.83 -4.70
CA SER A 204 54.78 -39.91 -3.83
C SER A 204 56.14 -40.42 -4.30
N ALA A 205 57.04 -40.71 -3.35
CA ALA A 205 58.35 -41.28 -3.64
C ALA A 205 58.27 -42.65 -4.34
N ASP A 206 57.23 -43.44 -4.02
CA ASP A 206 57.00 -44.77 -4.58
C ASP A 206 56.71 -44.76 -6.09
N ASN A 207 56.24 -43.62 -6.60
CA ASN A 207 55.87 -43.43 -8.00
C ASN A 207 56.98 -42.74 -8.80
N LEU A 208 58.20 -42.67 -8.28
CA LEU A 208 59.32 -42.07 -8.99
C LEU A 208 60.02 -43.08 -9.90
N THR A 209 60.25 -42.65 -11.13
CA THR A 209 61.04 -43.35 -12.13
C THR A 209 62.36 -42.63 -12.32
N PHE A 210 63.45 -43.41 -12.30
CA PHE A 210 64.81 -42.91 -12.44
C PHE A 210 65.44 -43.42 -13.71
N LYS A 211 66.02 -42.52 -14.50
CA LYS A 211 66.76 -42.86 -15.70
C LYS A 211 68.18 -42.33 -15.59
N ILE A 212 69.15 -43.24 -15.53
CA ILE A 212 70.56 -42.90 -15.42
C ILE A 212 71.22 -43.11 -16.78
N SER A 213 71.78 -42.05 -17.35
CA SER A 213 72.59 -42.10 -18.56
C SER A 213 74.07 -42.05 -18.22
N ASP A 214 74.86 -42.92 -18.86
CA ASP A 214 76.30 -42.97 -18.73
C ASP A 214 77.02 -41.86 -19.54
N PRO A 215 78.35 -41.72 -19.44
CA PRO A 215 79.10 -40.69 -20.16
C PRO A 215 79.04 -40.81 -21.70
N SER A 216 78.64 -41.97 -22.23
CA SER A 216 78.37 -42.16 -23.67
C SER A 216 76.92 -41.90 -24.06
N GLY A 217 76.07 -41.51 -23.11
CA GLY A 217 74.64 -41.27 -23.31
C GLY A 217 73.78 -42.54 -23.25
N GLN A 218 74.37 -43.71 -22.98
CA GLN A 218 73.63 -44.97 -22.88
C GLN A 218 72.86 -45.03 -21.56
N VAL A 219 71.58 -45.38 -21.61
CA VAL A 219 70.74 -45.57 -20.42
C VAL A 219 71.12 -46.87 -19.73
N LEU A 220 71.42 -46.78 -18.43
CA LEU A 220 71.72 -47.93 -17.59
C LEU A 220 70.44 -48.71 -17.29
N SER A 221 70.52 -50.04 -17.45
CA SER A 221 69.39 -50.96 -17.24
C SER A 221 69.50 -51.68 -15.89
N PRO A 222 68.46 -52.44 -15.45
CA PRO A 222 68.55 -53.30 -14.27
C PRO A 222 69.67 -54.37 -14.34
N LYS A 223 70.21 -54.64 -15.54
CA LYS A 223 71.39 -55.50 -15.72
C LYS A 223 72.68 -54.83 -15.24
N ASP A 224 72.71 -53.49 -15.19
CA ASP A 224 73.88 -52.68 -14.89
C ASP A 224 73.97 -52.27 -13.41
N GLY A 225 72.84 -52.32 -12.68
CA GLY A 225 72.79 -52.03 -11.25
C GLY A 225 71.41 -52.23 -10.65
N THR A 226 71.30 -51.97 -9.34
CA THR A 226 70.01 -51.95 -8.63
C THR A 226 69.75 -50.53 -8.12
N ILE A 227 68.51 -50.06 -8.32
CA ILE A 227 68.02 -48.80 -7.75
C ILE A 227 67.12 -49.16 -6.57
N ALA A 228 67.38 -48.56 -5.42
CA ALA A 228 66.48 -48.56 -4.27
C ALA A 228 66.21 -47.11 -3.91
N TYR A 229 65.06 -46.82 -3.32
CA TYR A 229 64.76 -45.50 -2.79
C TYR A 229 64.12 -45.62 -1.42
N VAL A 230 64.29 -44.56 -0.62
CA VAL A 230 63.71 -44.44 0.71
C VAL A 230 63.17 -43.02 0.83
N GLU A 231 61.91 -42.90 1.22
CA GLU A 231 61.34 -41.64 1.71
C GLU A 231 61.85 -41.42 3.13
N THR A 232 62.54 -40.30 3.35
CA THR A 232 62.99 -39.91 4.69
C THR A 232 62.09 -38.79 5.18
N GLN A 233 61.34 -39.02 6.26
CA GLN A 233 60.63 -37.95 6.93
C GLN A 233 61.65 -37.01 7.62
N GLU A 234 61.54 -35.73 7.26
CA GLU A 234 62.09 -34.55 7.93
C GLU A 234 63.58 -34.59 8.29
N ALA A 235 64.43 -34.02 7.42
CA ALA A 235 65.58 -33.29 7.93
C ALA A 235 65.11 -31.89 8.38
N PRO A 236 65.41 -31.42 9.60
CA PRO A 236 65.16 -30.03 9.97
C PRO A 236 66.05 -29.15 9.11
N VAL A 237 65.46 -28.51 8.11
CA VAL A 237 66.16 -27.51 7.29
C VAL A 237 66.27 -26.26 8.15
N LEU A 238 67.49 -25.91 8.53
CA LEU A 238 67.80 -24.61 9.16
C LEU A 238 67.70 -23.53 8.07
N THR A 239 66.53 -22.87 7.94
CA THR A 239 66.40 -21.67 7.12
C THR A 239 66.60 -20.42 7.98
N ALA A 240 67.22 -19.38 7.41
CA ALA A 240 67.37 -18.08 8.06
C ALA A 240 66.16 -17.17 7.85
N ASP A 241 65.21 -17.56 6.98
CA ASP A 241 64.03 -16.78 6.62
C ASP A 241 62.74 -17.61 6.82
N ALA A 242 61.71 -16.95 7.38
CA ALA A 242 60.40 -17.50 7.66
C ALA A 242 59.50 -17.54 6.41
N SER A 243 59.85 -16.80 5.35
CA SER A 243 59.10 -16.78 4.08
C SER A 243 59.16 -18.14 3.34
N ASP A 244 60.27 -18.87 3.47
CA ASP A 244 60.47 -20.21 2.88
C ASP A 244 59.76 -21.35 3.65
N MET A 245 59.24 -21.10 4.86
CA MET A 245 58.60 -22.15 5.66
C MET A 245 57.32 -22.71 5.01
N LEU A 246 56.60 -21.92 4.21
CA LEU A 246 55.40 -22.40 3.50
C LEU A 246 55.74 -23.32 2.32
N TYR A 247 56.86 -23.05 1.64
CA TYR A 247 57.36 -23.87 0.51
C TYR A 247 57.86 -25.23 1.02
N LEU A 248 58.57 -25.23 2.15
CA LEU A 248 59.12 -26.45 2.75
C LEU A 248 58.03 -27.40 3.28
N LYS A 249 56.93 -26.88 3.84
CA LYS A 249 55.74 -27.70 4.22
C LYS A 249 55.12 -28.45 3.04
N GLN A 250 55.44 -28.06 1.81
CA GLN A 250 54.95 -28.67 0.59
C GLN A 250 56.02 -29.49 -0.13
N THR A 251 57.11 -29.88 0.51
CA THR A 251 58.15 -30.73 -0.09
C THR A 251 58.56 -31.91 0.78
N LYS A 252 59.02 -32.98 0.16
CA LYS A 252 59.47 -34.23 0.79
C LYS A 252 60.89 -34.54 0.36
N GLN A 253 61.70 -35.05 1.28
CA GLN A 253 63.06 -35.49 0.95
C GLN A 253 63.05 -36.95 0.50
N VAL A 254 63.64 -37.20 -0.67
CA VAL A 254 63.80 -38.54 -1.23
C VAL A 254 65.28 -38.87 -1.32
N LYS A 255 65.63 -40.07 -0.85
CA LYS A 255 66.95 -40.65 -1.03
C LYS A 255 66.89 -41.81 -2.01
N MET A 256 67.52 -41.64 -3.16
CA MET A 256 67.75 -42.68 -4.15
C MET A 256 69.15 -43.27 -3.97
N GLU A 257 69.24 -44.59 -3.94
CA GLU A 257 70.49 -45.36 -3.86
C GLU A 257 70.67 -46.19 -5.12
N TYR A 258 71.80 -46.01 -5.81
CA TYR A 258 72.19 -46.81 -6.96
C TYR A 258 73.44 -47.64 -6.68
N LYS A 259 73.33 -48.96 -6.82
CA LYS A 259 74.44 -49.91 -6.66
C LYS A 259 74.82 -50.52 -8.02
N PRO A 260 75.92 -50.07 -8.64
CA PRO A 260 76.36 -50.61 -9.92
C PRO A 260 76.90 -52.04 -9.78
N LYS A 261 76.49 -52.94 -10.69
CA LYS A 261 76.99 -54.32 -10.79
C LYS A 261 78.37 -54.38 -11.43
N LYS A 262 78.68 -53.44 -12.34
CA LYS A 262 79.97 -53.29 -13.02
C LYS A 262 80.70 -52.02 -12.55
N LYS A 263 82.01 -51.92 -12.82
CA LYS A 263 82.77 -50.70 -12.52
C LYS A 263 82.26 -49.54 -13.39
N LEU A 264 82.02 -48.39 -12.78
CA LEU A 264 81.63 -47.18 -13.51
C LEU A 264 82.82 -46.63 -14.31
N LYS A 265 82.52 -45.94 -15.41
CA LYS A 265 83.49 -45.23 -16.25
C LYS A 265 83.68 -43.81 -15.74
N ALA A 266 84.85 -43.23 -15.96
CA ALA A 266 85.06 -41.81 -15.70
C ALA A 266 84.22 -40.97 -16.67
N GLY A 267 83.63 -39.88 -16.20
CA GLY A 267 82.79 -38.99 -17.02
C GLY A 267 81.60 -38.41 -16.26
N ILE A 268 80.67 -37.81 -17.01
CA ILE A 268 79.46 -37.18 -16.49
C ILE A 268 78.30 -38.14 -16.67
N TYR A 269 77.63 -38.46 -15.57
CA TYR A 269 76.38 -39.21 -15.56
C TYR A 269 75.23 -38.23 -15.41
N ARG A 270 74.14 -38.46 -16.16
CA ARG A 270 72.89 -37.69 -16.05
C ARG A 270 71.82 -38.58 -15.42
N ILE A 271 71.13 -38.06 -14.41
CA ILE A 271 70.06 -38.75 -13.70
C ILE A 271 68.79 -37.93 -13.92
N GLU A 272 67.83 -38.47 -14.67
CA GLU A 272 66.52 -37.88 -14.88
C GLU A 272 65.54 -38.51 -13.89
N VAL A 273 64.72 -37.67 -13.25
CA VAL A 273 63.67 -38.08 -12.32
C VAL A 273 62.32 -37.70 -12.93
N SER A 274 61.43 -38.68 -12.99
CA SER A 274 60.05 -38.49 -13.45
C SER A 274 59.07 -39.17 -12.49
N ASN A 275 57.79 -38.80 -12.52
CA ASN A 275 56.75 -39.55 -11.83
C ASN A 275 56.26 -40.75 -12.67
N ALA A 276 55.28 -41.51 -12.14
CA ALA A 276 54.68 -42.68 -12.81
C ALA A 276 53.98 -42.33 -14.14
N ASP A 277 53.51 -41.09 -14.28
CA ASP A 277 52.88 -40.57 -15.50
C ASP A 277 53.91 -40.01 -16.51
N ASN A 278 55.20 -40.31 -16.33
CA ASN A 278 56.32 -39.77 -17.11
C ASN A 278 56.45 -38.23 -17.08
N THR A 279 55.83 -37.55 -16.12
CA THR A 279 56.04 -36.12 -15.88
C THR A 279 57.45 -35.91 -15.37
N TYR A 280 58.25 -35.14 -16.11
CA TYR A 280 59.63 -34.81 -15.76
C TYR A 280 59.68 -33.89 -14.55
N LEU A 281 60.36 -34.32 -13.48
CA LEU A 281 60.50 -33.56 -12.24
C LEU A 281 61.82 -32.78 -12.18
N GLY A 282 62.83 -33.23 -12.93
CA GLY A 282 64.12 -32.58 -13.05
C GLY A 282 65.24 -33.56 -13.38
N SER A 283 66.46 -33.04 -13.49
CA SER A 283 67.64 -33.87 -13.69
C SER A 283 68.84 -33.36 -12.91
N LEU A 284 69.73 -34.31 -12.60
CA LEU A 284 70.95 -34.10 -11.84
C LEU A 284 72.13 -34.61 -12.67
N GLN A 285 73.28 -33.97 -12.51
CA GLN A 285 74.52 -34.41 -13.15
C GLN A 285 75.57 -34.69 -12.09
N VAL A 286 76.27 -35.82 -12.24
CA VAL A 286 77.40 -36.17 -11.37
C VAL A 286 78.62 -36.52 -12.21
N ARG A 287 79.76 -35.91 -11.86
CA ARG A 287 81.05 -36.18 -12.51
C ARG A 287 81.86 -37.14 -11.65
N LEU A 288 82.25 -38.27 -12.22
CA LEU A 288 83.15 -39.24 -11.60
C LEU A 288 84.50 -39.27 -12.32
N ARG A 289 85.59 -39.38 -11.57
CA ARG A 289 86.98 -39.36 -12.06
C ARG A 289 87.61 -40.75 -12.23
#